data_AF-A0AAD7QNJ1-F1
#
_entry.id   AF-A0AAD7QNJ1-F1
#
_cell.length_a   1.000
_cell.length_b   1.000
_cell.length_c   1.000
_cell.angle_alpha   90.00
_cell.angle_beta   90.00
_cell.angle_gamma   90.00
#
_symmetry.space_group_name_H-M   'P 1'
#
loop_
_entity.id
_entity.type
_entity.pdbx_description
1 polymer ?
#
loop_
_entity_poly.entity_id
_entity_poly.type
_entity_poly.pdbx_seq_one_letter_code
_entity_poly.pdbx_strand_id
1 'polypeptide(L)'
;WPWTYFEISELENPWIVKKSNKRKLIDSEIRRAVLDEEPAEKCGWKTTDSKRQASTDNIIDHLRKQHSIDSPNKVTEPKRAEPSILSFINGKGTLTDQQLLEKNILRWIVVEKQPLTTLESPACQQIFRDIPGIALSFTSRMVVKQRLADEFAAQSLQLNEEL
;
A
#
# COMPACT_ATOMS: atom_id res chain seq x y z
N TRP A 1 3.86 21.65 13.12
CA TRP A 1 2.73 22.44 13.63
C TRP A 1 1.70 21.60 14.40
N PRO A 2 1.30 20.36 14.01
CA PRO A 2 0.27 19.66 14.77
C PRO A 2 0.77 19.19 16.15
N TRP A 3 2.07 18.98 16.28
CA TRP A 3 2.73 18.48 17.49
C TRP A 3 2.56 19.35 18.74
N THR A 4 2.21 20.64 18.60
CA THR A 4 1.97 21.52 19.77
C THR A 4 0.71 21.14 20.56
N TYR A 5 -0.16 20.31 19.97
CA TYR A 5 -1.41 19.86 20.58
C TYR A 5 -1.31 18.46 21.20
N PHE A 6 -0.12 17.85 21.18
CA PHE A 6 0.07 16.46 21.61
C PHE A 6 1.27 16.30 22.53
N GLU A 7 1.11 15.42 23.51
CA GLU A 7 2.17 14.80 24.29
C GLU A 7 2.65 13.53 23.59
N ILE A 8 3.96 13.34 23.54
CA ILE A 8 4.59 12.19 22.92
C ILE A 8 5.34 11.43 24.01
N SER A 9 4.94 10.17 24.22
CA SER A 9 5.58 9.26 25.16
C SER A 9 6.27 8.14 24.38
N GLU A 10 7.54 7.88 24.71
CA GLU A 10 8.25 6.75 24.13
C GLU A 10 7.75 5.43 24.72
N LEU A 11 7.44 4.45 23.85
CA LEU A 11 7.06 3.11 24.27
C LEU A 11 8.29 2.21 24.24
N GLU A 12 8.52 1.46 25.33
CA GLU A 12 9.60 0.47 25.44
C GLU A 12 9.30 -0.82 24.63
N ASN A 13 9.07 -0.67 23.32
CA ASN A 13 8.89 -1.77 22.36
C ASN A 13 10.01 -1.76 21.33
N PRO A 14 11.23 -2.22 21.68
CA PRO A 14 12.35 -2.24 20.76
C PRO A 14 12.15 -3.31 19.68
N TRP A 15 12.18 -2.89 18.41
CA TRP A 15 12.20 -3.82 17.30
C TRP A 15 13.63 -4.31 17.02
N ILE A 16 13.78 -5.63 16.80
CA ILE A 16 15.06 -6.24 16.43
C ILE A 16 15.13 -6.37 14.91
N VAL A 17 16.08 -5.67 14.30
CA VAL A 17 16.34 -5.83 12.87
C VAL A 17 17.06 -7.15 12.64
N LYS A 18 16.36 -8.16 12.10
CA LYS A 18 16.87 -9.53 11.89
C LYS A 18 18.25 -9.60 11.22
N LYS A 19 18.55 -8.70 10.27
CA LYS A 19 19.82 -8.67 9.53
C LYS A 19 21.02 -8.20 10.35
N SER A 20 20.81 -7.31 11.33
CA SER A 20 21.93 -6.70 12.08
C SER A 20 21.93 -7.05 13.56
N ASN A 21 20.90 -7.74 14.05
CA ASN A 21 20.65 -8.02 15.47
C ASN A 21 20.77 -6.78 16.39
N LYS A 22 20.59 -5.58 15.80
CA LYS A 22 20.62 -4.31 16.51
C LYS A 22 19.19 -3.96 16.90
N ARG A 23 18.97 -3.65 18.17
CA ARG A 23 17.75 -3.00 18.64
C ARG A 23 17.73 -1.61 18.01
N LYS A 24 16.79 -1.38 17.10
CA LYS A 24 16.63 -0.07 16.46
C LYS A 24 15.16 0.25 16.38
N LEU A 25 14.86 1.43 16.90
CA LEU A 25 13.58 2.14 16.89
C LEU A 25 12.70 1.82 18.10
N ILE A 26 12.20 2.91 18.66
CA ILE A 26 11.33 3.02 19.82
C ILE A 26 10.04 3.60 19.25
N ASP A 27 8.93 2.87 19.37
CA ASP A 27 7.63 3.39 18.97
C ASP A 27 7.22 4.52 19.91
N SER A 28 6.37 5.43 19.45
CA SER A 28 5.93 6.57 20.25
C SER A 28 4.41 6.56 20.34
N GLU A 29 3.90 6.70 21.56
CA GLU A 29 2.48 6.95 21.80
C GLU A 29 2.25 8.45 21.79
N ILE A 30 1.35 8.90 20.92
CA ILE A 30 0.97 10.30 20.79
C ILE A 30 -0.42 10.44 21.42
N ARG A 31 -0.51 11.27 22.46
CA ARG A 31 -1.73 11.58 23.20
C ARG A 31 -2.01 13.07 23.11
N ARG A 32 -3.27 13.48 23.12
CA ARG A 32 -3.60 14.91 23.12
C ARG A 32 -3.15 15.56 24.43
N ALA A 33 -2.46 16.70 24.34
CA ALA A 33 -2.16 17.54 25.49
C ALA A 33 -3.48 18.21 25.94
N VAL A 34 -3.83 18.08 27.22
CA VAL A 34 -5.02 18.70 27.78
C VAL A 34 -4.83 20.23 27.77
N LEU A 35 -5.59 20.92 26.93
CA LEU A 35 -5.74 22.38 27.00
C LEU A 35 -7.02 22.64 27.82
N ASP A 36 -6.90 22.76 29.14
CA ASP A 36 -8.01 23.25 29.98
C ASP A 36 -8.19 24.76 29.70
N GLU A 37 -9.40 25.28 29.53
CA GLU A 37 -10.15 25.88 30.64
C GLU A 37 -11.70 25.73 30.59
N GLU A 38 -12.30 24.85 29.79
CA GLU A 38 -13.75 24.53 29.93
C GLU A 38 -14.03 23.06 29.64
N PRO A 39 -15.14 22.46 30.12
CA PRO A 39 -15.39 21.02 30.08
C PRO A 39 -15.81 20.57 28.67
N ALA A 40 -14.99 20.89 27.67
CA ALA A 40 -15.05 20.26 26.37
C ALA A 40 -14.53 18.83 26.56
N GLU A 41 -15.46 17.88 26.47
CA GLU A 41 -15.26 16.43 26.40
C GLU A 41 -13.80 16.02 26.20
N LYS A 42 -13.21 15.42 27.23
CA LYS A 42 -11.82 14.93 27.19
C LYS A 42 -11.68 14.01 25.97
N CYS A 43 -10.98 14.50 24.95
CA CYS A 43 -10.74 13.74 23.75
C CYS A 43 -9.77 12.59 24.08
N GLY A 44 -10.29 11.38 24.21
CA GLY A 44 -9.50 10.16 24.48
C GLY A 44 -8.72 9.64 23.27
N TRP A 45 -8.48 10.49 22.28
CA TRP A 45 -7.78 10.08 21.07
C TRP A 45 -6.30 9.84 21.37
N LYS A 46 -5.82 8.69 20.90
CA LYS A 46 -4.43 8.28 20.96
C LYS A 46 -4.08 7.57 19.67
N THR A 47 -2.84 7.73 19.22
CA THR A 47 -2.28 6.93 18.14
C THR A 47 -0.88 6.49 18.52
N THR A 48 -0.45 5.37 17.96
CA THR A 48 0.94 4.95 18.03
C THR A 48 1.58 5.28 16.69
N ASP A 49 2.74 5.92 16.72
CA ASP A 49 3.53 6.18 15.54
C ASP A 49 4.87 5.45 15.66
N SER A 50 5.32 4.91 14.53
CA SER A 50 6.64 4.29 14.47
C SER A 50 7.60 5.34 13.91
N LYS A 51 8.77 5.52 14.52
CA LYS A 51 9.83 6.40 13.99
C LYS A 51 10.31 6.06 12.56
N ARG A 52 9.75 5.02 11.92
CA ARG A 52 9.93 4.65 10.50
C ARG A 52 9.01 5.40 9.54
N GLN A 53 7.84 5.84 9.99
CA GLN A 53 6.84 6.53 9.20
C GLN A 53 6.63 7.92 9.81
N ALA A 54 6.70 8.96 9.00
CA ALA A 54 6.56 10.35 9.45
C ALA A 54 5.29 10.98 8.87
N SER A 55 4.22 10.19 8.70
CA SER A 55 2.93 10.74 8.28
C SER A 55 2.28 11.42 9.48
N THR A 56 1.75 12.61 9.25
CA THR A 56 0.98 13.38 10.24
C THR A 56 -0.50 13.47 9.85
N ASP A 57 -0.93 12.76 8.81
CA ASP A 57 -2.25 12.91 8.20
C ASP A 57 -3.37 12.51 9.16
N ASN A 58 -3.17 11.43 9.93
CA ASN A 58 -4.10 10.98 10.97
C ASN A 58 -4.26 12.02 12.09
N ILE A 59 -3.15 12.63 12.53
CA ILE A 59 -3.12 13.66 13.59
C ILE A 59 -3.80 14.94 13.08
N ILE A 60 -3.50 15.35 11.85
CA ILE A 60 -4.08 16.54 11.22
C ILE A 60 -5.59 16.34 10.99
N ASP A 61 -6.00 15.18 10.48
CA ASP A 61 -7.41 14.87 10.25
C ASP A 61 -8.21 14.83 11.56
N HIS A 62 -7.60 14.28 12.63
CA HIS A 62 -8.19 14.30 13.96
C HIS A 62 -8.42 15.73 14.48
N LEU A 63 -7.37 16.58 14.43
CA LEU A 63 -7.46 17.98 14.83
C LEU A 63 -8.55 18.73 14.06
N ARG A 64 -8.66 18.49 12.76
CA ARG A 64 -9.69 19.09 11.91
C ARG A 64 -11.10 18.61 12.28
N LYS A 65 -11.31 17.31 12.41
CA LYS A 65 -12.65 16.72 12.61
C LYS A 65 -13.20 16.91 14.02
N GLN A 66 -12.35 16.80 15.03
CA GLN A 66 -12.78 16.77 16.43
C GLN A 66 -12.60 18.13 17.12
N HIS A 67 -11.68 18.97 16.61
CA HIS A 67 -11.33 20.24 17.27
C HIS A 67 -11.43 21.45 16.34
N SER A 68 -11.76 21.27 15.06
CA SER A 68 -11.81 22.35 14.06
C SER A 68 -10.50 23.16 13.99
N ILE A 69 -9.36 22.51 14.29
CA ILE A 69 -8.03 23.13 14.23
C ILE A 69 -7.41 22.78 12.89
N ASP A 70 -7.15 23.81 12.07
CA ASP A 70 -6.56 23.68 10.74
C ASP A 70 -5.09 24.13 10.70
N SER A 71 -4.34 23.64 9.70
CA SER A 71 -2.97 24.10 9.43
C SER A 71 -2.94 25.60 9.12
N PRO A 72 -2.05 26.39 9.75
CA PRO A 72 -1.88 27.81 9.41
C PRO A 72 -1.36 28.02 7.97
N ASN A 73 -0.75 27.00 7.38
CA ASN A 73 -0.29 27.00 5.98
C ASN A 73 -1.26 26.16 5.12
N LYS A 74 -2.43 26.70 4.79
CA LYS A 74 -3.26 26.14 3.71
C LYS A 74 -2.65 26.50 2.37
N VAL A 75 -1.72 25.68 1.88
CA VAL A 75 -1.64 25.47 0.42
C VAL A 75 -2.76 24.50 0.12
N THR A 76 -3.77 24.94 -0.64
CA THR A 76 -4.83 24.08 -1.14
C THR A 76 -4.21 23.09 -2.12
N GLU A 77 -3.61 22.02 -1.60
CA GLU A 77 -3.21 20.92 -2.46
C GLU A 77 -4.49 20.24 -2.95
N PRO A 78 -4.67 20.08 -4.27
CA PRO A 78 -5.78 19.33 -4.81
C PRO A 78 -5.69 17.93 -4.20
N LYS A 79 -6.82 17.43 -3.67
CA LYS A 79 -6.98 16.05 -3.19
C LYS A 79 -6.29 15.10 -4.17
N ARG A 80 -5.09 14.63 -3.86
CA ARG A 80 -4.48 13.53 -4.60
C ARG A 80 -5.43 12.36 -4.38
N ALA A 81 -6.12 11.96 -5.44
CA ALA A 81 -6.90 10.75 -5.43
C ALA A 81 -5.96 9.63 -5.00
N GLU A 82 -6.30 8.93 -3.91
CA GLU A 82 -5.53 7.77 -3.48
C GLU A 82 -5.37 6.84 -4.69
N PRO A 83 -4.13 6.55 -5.11
CA PRO A 83 -3.92 5.66 -6.23
C PRO A 83 -4.39 4.26 -5.79
N SER A 84 -5.53 3.84 -6.33
CA SER A 84 -6.03 2.48 -6.17
C SER A 84 -4.95 1.50 -6.61
N ILE A 85 -4.78 0.37 -5.93
CA ILE A 85 -3.87 -0.71 -6.37
C ILE A 85 -4.10 -1.07 -7.86
N LEU A 86 -5.34 -0.93 -8.35
CA LEU A 86 -5.71 -1.14 -9.75
C LEU A 86 -5.09 -0.13 -10.72
N SER A 87 -4.78 1.10 -10.31
CA SER A 87 -4.14 2.09 -11.18
C SER A 87 -2.68 1.73 -11.49
N PHE A 88 -1.99 1.08 -10.55
CA PHE A 88 -0.63 0.55 -10.78
C PHE A 88 -0.64 -0.68 -11.68
N ILE A 89 -1.67 -1.53 -11.54
CA ILE A 89 -1.84 -2.69 -12.43
C ILE A 89 -2.13 -2.22 -13.86
N ASN A 90 -2.86 -1.13 -14.07
CA ASN A 90 -3.31 -0.67 -15.39
C ASN A 90 -2.35 0.29 -16.12
N GLY A 91 -1.04 0.24 -15.86
CA GLY A 91 -0.04 1.05 -16.55
C GLY A 91 -0.30 1.20 -18.06
N LYS A 92 -0.43 2.45 -18.52
CA LYS A 92 -0.83 2.90 -19.87
C LYS A 92 0.26 2.63 -20.94
N GLY A 93 0.71 1.39 -21.07
CA GLY A 93 1.49 0.95 -22.22
C GLY A 93 0.55 0.53 -23.36
N THR A 94 0.91 0.81 -24.61
CA THR A 94 0.34 0.13 -25.79
C THR A 94 0.79 -1.32 -25.77
N LEU A 95 0.10 -2.14 -24.98
CA LEU A 95 0.33 -3.59 -24.93
C LEU A 95 -0.15 -4.21 -26.24
N THR A 96 0.60 -5.17 -26.77
CA THR A 96 0.10 -6.00 -27.87
C THR A 96 -1.08 -6.83 -27.39
N ASP A 97 -1.94 -7.30 -28.32
CA ASP A 97 -3.10 -8.13 -27.98
C ASP A 97 -2.70 -9.37 -27.17
N GLN A 98 -1.54 -9.94 -27.46
CA GLN A 98 -0.96 -11.05 -26.70
C GLN A 98 -0.59 -10.63 -25.28
N GLN A 99 0.13 -9.53 -25.10
CA GLN A 99 0.50 -9.03 -23.77
C GLN A 99 -0.72 -8.66 -22.93
N LEU A 100 -1.76 -8.11 -23.58
CA LEU A 100 -3.02 -7.78 -22.93
C LEU A 100 -3.74 -9.04 -22.45
N LEU A 101 -3.83 -10.06 -23.30
CA LEU A 101 -4.40 -11.36 -22.92
C LEU A 101 -3.62 -11.98 -21.76
N GLU A 102 -2.29 -11.99 -21.85
CA GLU A 102 -1.41 -12.52 -20.83
C GLU A 102 -1.64 -11.84 -19.47
N LYS A 103 -1.68 -10.51 -19.46
CA LYS A 103 -1.96 -9.70 -18.26
C LYS A 103 -3.36 -9.97 -17.70
N ASN A 104 -4.36 -10.11 -18.56
CA ASN A 104 -5.74 -10.39 -18.13
C ASN A 104 -5.85 -11.77 -17.48
N ILE A 105 -5.13 -12.78 -17.98
CA ILE A 105 -5.09 -14.11 -17.38
C ILE A 105 -4.43 -14.06 -16.00
N LEU A 106 -3.31 -13.36 -15.85
CA LEU A 106 -2.65 -13.18 -14.55
C LEU A 106 -3.57 -12.45 -13.57
N ARG A 107 -4.25 -11.39 -14.02
CA ARG A 107 -5.24 -10.69 -13.21
C ARG A 107 -6.39 -11.61 -12.77
N TRP A 108 -6.94 -12.41 -13.69
CA TRP A 108 -7.99 -13.37 -13.37
C TRP A 108 -7.53 -14.36 -12.29
N ILE A 109 -6.31 -14.89 -12.40
CA ILE A 109 -5.75 -15.80 -11.39
C ILE A 109 -5.67 -15.15 -10.02
N VAL A 110 -5.19 -13.90 -9.94
CA VAL A 110 -5.04 -13.18 -8.67
C VAL A 110 -6.40 -12.82 -8.07
N VAL A 111 -7.32 -12.29 -8.88
CA VAL A 111 -8.63 -11.83 -8.42
C VAL A 111 -9.50 -13.00 -7.96
N GLU A 112 -9.57 -14.05 -8.78
CA GLU A 112 -10.40 -15.24 -8.50
C GLU A 112 -9.66 -16.31 -7.68
N LYS A 113 -8.44 -15.99 -7.20
CA LYS A 113 -7.58 -16.88 -6.39
C LYS A 113 -7.43 -18.27 -7.01
N GLN A 114 -7.31 -18.33 -8.32
CA GLN A 114 -7.20 -19.59 -9.04
C GLN A 114 -5.85 -20.25 -8.75
N PRO A 115 -5.80 -21.59 -8.67
CA PRO A 115 -4.53 -22.29 -8.54
C PRO A 115 -3.71 -22.13 -9.82
N LEU A 116 -2.40 -21.90 -9.69
CA LEU A 116 -1.51 -21.72 -10.85
C LEU A 116 -1.45 -22.95 -11.77
N THR A 117 -1.79 -24.13 -11.22
CA THR A 117 -1.89 -25.39 -11.98
C THR A 117 -3.04 -25.39 -12.98
N THR A 118 -4.01 -24.48 -12.87
CA THR A 118 -5.11 -24.34 -13.85
C THR A 118 -4.56 -24.09 -15.26
N LEU A 119 -3.46 -23.34 -15.40
CA LEU A 119 -2.82 -23.06 -16.68
C LEU A 119 -2.03 -24.25 -17.25
N GLU A 120 -1.72 -25.24 -16.41
CA GLU A 120 -1.07 -26.49 -16.80
C GLU A 120 -2.09 -27.54 -17.28
N SER A 121 -3.38 -27.31 -17.00
CA SER A 121 -4.45 -28.21 -17.44
C SER A 121 -4.51 -28.31 -18.96
N PRO A 122 -4.53 -29.53 -19.54
CA PRO A 122 -4.63 -29.70 -20.99
C PRO A 122 -5.85 -29.01 -21.59
N ALA A 123 -7.00 -29.05 -20.88
CA ALA A 123 -8.23 -28.40 -21.34
C ALA A 123 -8.07 -26.87 -21.39
N CYS A 124 -7.39 -26.29 -20.41
CA CYS A 124 -7.10 -24.85 -20.39
C CYS A 124 -6.12 -24.48 -21.51
N GLN A 125 -5.06 -25.26 -21.71
CA GLN A 125 -4.10 -25.03 -22.80
C GLN A 125 -4.76 -25.14 -24.19
N GLN A 126 -5.72 -26.04 -24.35
CA GLN A 126 -6.40 -26.23 -25.63
C GLN A 126 -7.16 -24.97 -26.06
N ILE A 127 -7.84 -24.28 -25.13
CA ILE A 127 -8.54 -23.00 -25.39
C ILE A 127 -7.62 -22.01 -26.10
N PHE A 128 -6.35 -21.92 -25.68
CA PHE A 128 -5.40 -20.97 -26.25
C PHE A 128 -4.73 -21.47 -27.53
N ARG A 129 -4.54 -22.79 -27.68
CA ARG A 129 -4.00 -23.39 -28.92
C ARG A 129 -4.97 -23.26 -30.09
N ASP A 130 -6.27 -23.23 -29.81
CA ASP A 130 -7.31 -23.09 -30.83
C ASP A 130 -7.41 -21.66 -31.38
N ILE A 131 -6.76 -20.67 -30.73
CA ILE A 131 -6.79 -19.28 -31.17
C ILE A 131 -5.56 -19.01 -32.06
N PRO A 132 -5.76 -18.72 -33.37
CA PRO A 132 -4.65 -18.48 -34.28
C PRO A 132 -3.88 -17.22 -33.89
N GLY A 133 -2.55 -17.33 -33.88
CA GLY A 133 -1.65 -16.22 -33.54
C GLY A 133 -1.42 -16.00 -32.04
N ILE A 134 -2.01 -16.82 -31.16
CA ILE A 134 -1.80 -16.74 -29.72
C ILE A 134 -0.90 -17.88 -29.26
N ALA A 135 0.26 -17.54 -28.70
CA ALA A 135 1.15 -18.47 -28.02
C ALA A 135 1.36 -18.00 -26.59
N LEU A 136 0.72 -18.64 -25.62
CA LEU A 136 0.96 -18.31 -24.21
C LEU A 136 2.40 -18.63 -23.82
N SER A 137 3.13 -17.63 -23.36
CA SER A 137 4.52 -17.80 -22.94
C SER A 137 4.67 -18.48 -21.56
N PHE A 138 3.58 -18.68 -20.82
CA PHE A 138 3.60 -19.25 -19.46
C PHE A 138 2.73 -20.50 -19.35
N THR A 139 3.23 -21.61 -19.89
CA THR A 139 2.59 -22.93 -19.81
C THR A 139 2.87 -23.67 -18.50
N SER A 140 3.72 -23.11 -17.63
CA SER A 140 4.08 -23.69 -16.35
C SER A 140 3.83 -22.73 -15.19
N ARG A 141 3.35 -23.28 -14.07
CA ARG A 141 3.17 -22.60 -12.79
C ARG A 141 4.43 -21.90 -12.30
N MET A 142 5.62 -22.42 -12.63
CA MET A 142 6.89 -21.81 -12.22
C MET A 142 7.15 -20.50 -12.94
N VAL A 143 6.86 -20.45 -14.25
CA VAL A 143 6.98 -19.23 -15.05
C VAL A 143 5.97 -18.18 -14.60
N VAL A 144 4.73 -18.60 -14.32
CA VAL A 144 3.67 -17.70 -13.80
C VAL A 144 4.06 -17.13 -12.45
N LYS A 145 4.52 -17.99 -11.53
CA LYS A 145 4.97 -17.58 -10.20
C LYS A 145 6.11 -16.56 -10.27
N GLN A 146 7.09 -16.80 -11.14
CA GLN A 146 8.22 -15.89 -11.32
C GLN A 146 7.75 -14.54 -11.87
N ARG A 147 6.91 -14.54 -12.93
CA ARG A 147 6.37 -13.29 -13.48
C ARG A 147 5.58 -12.47 -12.47
N LEU A 148 4.73 -13.11 -11.67
CA LEU A 148 3.99 -12.41 -10.62
C LEU A 148 4.93 -11.80 -9.57
N ALA A 149 6.01 -12.50 -9.22
CA ALA A 149 7.02 -11.97 -8.30
C ALA A 149 7.77 -10.78 -8.92
N ASP A 150 8.13 -10.87 -10.20
CA ASP A 150 8.83 -9.80 -10.92
C ASP A 150 7.94 -8.55 -11.09
N GLU A 151 6.68 -8.72 -11.48
CA GLU A 151 5.70 -7.64 -11.58
C GLU A 151 5.47 -6.96 -10.23
N PHE A 152 5.34 -7.74 -9.16
CA PHE A 152 5.18 -7.20 -7.82
C PHE A 152 6.43 -6.43 -7.37
N ALA A 153 7.62 -6.95 -7.66
CA ALA A 153 8.89 -6.27 -7.35
C ALA A 153 9.04 -4.95 -8.11
N ALA A 154 8.68 -4.93 -9.40
CA ALA A 154 8.69 -3.72 -10.22
C ALA A 154 7.71 -2.66 -9.70
N GLN A 155 6.47 -3.06 -9.37
CA GLN A 155 5.46 -2.15 -8.81
C GLN A 155 5.85 -1.65 -7.42
N SER A 156 6.48 -2.49 -6.59
CA SER A 156 6.96 -2.10 -5.27
C SER A 156 8.09 -1.08 -5.35
N LEU A 157 8.99 -1.21 -6.33
CA LEU A 157 10.03 -0.20 -6.59
C LEU A 157 9.41 1.13 -7.03
N GLN A 158 8.48 1.10 -7.97
CA GLN A 158 7.77 2.31 -8.42
C GLN A 158 7.02 3.00 -7.27
N LEU A 159 6.33 2.23 -6.42
CA LEU A 159 5.61 2.80 -5.27
C LEU A 159 6.57 3.43 -4.25
N ASN A 160 7.76 2.85 -4.04
CA ASN A 160 8.78 3.43 -3.16
C ASN A 160 9.42 4.70 -3.74
N GLU A 161 9.41 4.89 -5.06
CA GLU A 161 9.87 6.12 -5.72
C GLU A 161 8.79 7.23 -5.68
N GLU A 162 7.52 6.85 -5.61
CA GLU A 162 6.37 7.78 -5.56
C GLU A 162 5.95 8.22 -4.14
N LEU A 163 6.42 7.53 -3.09
CA LEU A 163 6.18 7.80 -1.67
C LEU A 163 7.36 8.53 -1.01
#